data_AF-A0A6G1IB16-F1
#
_entry.id   AF-A0A6G1IB16-F1
#
_cell.length_a   1.000
_cell.length_b   1.000
_cell.length_c   1.000
_cell.angle_alpha   90.00
_cell.angle_beta   90.00
_cell.angle_gamma   90.00
#
_symmetry.space_group_name_H-M   'P 1'
#
loop_
_entity.id
_entity.type
_entity.pdbx_description
1 polymer ?
#
loop_
_entity_poly.entity_id
_entity_poly.type
_entity_poly.pdbx_seq_one_letter_code
_entity_poly.pdbx_strand_id
1 'polypeptide(L)'
;MLHEILLSLAGHPSALFDPAHPGQVDASFPLLSPPERALLETIAHLSTLHRTTRAAATSIASTHPSPIARAVASALITPHLEAFQHKILSVERSILAHDSSTVGAYNIVPLASLVADFDDWTRRLEWYSTLTAYIQPKNSTPCTGAALIDHLRSAAQTGYPDIETAALSLGRVAETAWLRQLSVWVLYGRLPVHAGGDFFIQPAPEGEGTEFVLAPRLLPGFVPPPVASSILFIGKSLTHIRARGLEDVPGVRSAAGRTSELDLLPTHLAHLSALALPISSAALGSVISAIRLSLSRTALQRLLPLPKITSILTVLRDFFLLGRGEFAVALVAAADERLVLRTKNMLAAPPDALRGMQIKSAELTAILHKALSTLSSTVPESDADDSTLYLARELLHLGPPPRPHPTPNLPTPAPTSFASFLLPTPTGLTLHTPSPYDLFLSSPELALYSSLASYLLSLRRAHLRLTSLWRESPLRRSHPCPPGPPTSCTPHGAALLKTQRERAARRNVALRPVWAVAGAAVFLLAELGAYFEGDVVRGAWEALGTWIGEGGDGAPRDPEALTAAHLAYLRVVVLGLLLPHAGFVRALHDLLQAVDALAAGVGRLWREDGEEVELVVR
;
A
#
# COMPACT_ATOMS: atom_id res chain seq x y z
N MET A 1 -3.63 66.52 -9.09
CA MET A 1 -4.21 65.62 -8.08
C MET A 1 -4.94 64.43 -8.71
N LEU A 2 -5.99 64.62 -9.54
CA LEU A 2 -6.72 63.50 -10.16
C LEU A 2 -5.85 62.57 -11.01
N HIS A 3 -4.95 63.14 -11.83
CA HIS A 3 -4.00 62.36 -12.61
C HIS A 3 -3.08 61.50 -11.73
N GLU A 4 -2.53 62.09 -10.66
CA GLU A 4 -1.69 61.38 -9.68
C GLU A 4 -2.47 60.28 -8.93
N ILE A 5 -3.76 60.51 -8.65
CA ILE A 5 -4.65 59.49 -8.07
C ILE A 5 -4.81 58.31 -9.03
N LEU A 6 -5.16 58.54 -10.29
CA LEU A 6 -5.32 57.47 -11.28
C LEU A 6 -4.00 56.73 -11.54
N LEU A 7 -2.88 57.47 -11.57
CA LEU A 7 -1.54 56.91 -11.70
C LEU A 7 -1.16 56.02 -10.50
N SER A 8 -1.52 56.43 -9.28
CA SER A 8 -1.33 55.63 -8.07
C SER A 8 -2.17 54.35 -8.09
N LEU A 9 -3.45 54.44 -8.51
CA LEU A 9 -4.35 53.30 -8.62
C LEU A 9 -3.86 52.29 -9.66
N ALA A 10 -3.22 52.75 -10.74
CA ALA A 10 -2.57 51.89 -11.73
C ALA A 10 -1.32 51.15 -11.19
N GLY A 11 -0.86 51.51 -9.98
CA GLY A 11 0.25 50.86 -9.28
C GLY A 11 1.59 51.58 -9.39
N HIS A 12 1.63 52.79 -9.95
CA HIS A 12 2.83 53.61 -10.04
C HIS A 12 3.02 54.47 -8.78
N PRO A 13 4.26 54.75 -8.35
CA PRO A 13 4.49 55.67 -7.23
C PRO A 13 4.07 57.09 -7.64
N SER A 14 3.22 57.72 -6.84
CA SER A 14 2.79 59.11 -7.03
C SER A 14 3.43 60.02 -5.98
N ALA A 15 3.62 61.30 -6.31
CA ALA A 15 4.14 62.28 -5.35
C ALA A 15 3.17 62.67 -4.22
N LEU A 16 1.92 62.18 -4.27
CA LEU A 16 0.88 62.45 -3.25
C LEU A 16 0.95 61.53 -2.01
N PHE A 17 1.57 60.36 -2.13
CA PHE A 17 1.57 59.33 -1.09
C PHE A 17 3.01 59.03 -0.65
N ASP A 18 3.22 58.92 0.67
CA ASP A 18 4.54 58.67 1.23
C ASP A 18 5.02 57.24 0.88
N PRO A 19 6.17 57.06 0.21
CA PRO A 19 6.72 55.73 -0.06
C PRO A 19 7.18 54.98 1.21
N ALA A 20 7.44 55.68 2.32
CA ALA A 20 7.90 55.08 3.58
C ALA A 20 6.74 54.51 4.42
N HIS A 21 5.56 55.13 4.35
CA HIS A 21 4.34 54.71 5.06
C HIS A 21 3.22 54.37 4.06
N PRO A 22 3.09 53.10 3.62
CA PRO A 22 2.06 52.72 2.66
C PRO A 22 0.66 53.01 3.20
N GLY A 23 -0.08 53.86 2.49
CA GLY A 23 -1.46 54.23 2.84
C GLY A 23 -1.62 55.61 3.48
N GLN A 24 -0.53 56.35 3.75
CA GLN A 24 -0.60 57.71 4.27
C GLN A 24 -0.31 58.76 3.19
N VAL A 25 -1.10 59.83 3.21
CA VAL A 25 -0.87 61.04 2.42
C VAL A 25 0.34 61.79 3.00
N ASP A 26 1.21 62.29 2.13
CA ASP A 26 2.38 63.05 2.58
C ASP A 26 1.93 64.30 3.37
N ALA A 27 2.46 64.44 4.59
CA ALA A 27 2.16 65.56 5.49
C ALA A 27 2.63 66.92 4.93
N SER A 28 3.46 66.89 3.87
CA SER A 28 3.96 68.07 3.18
C SER A 28 2.97 68.71 2.21
N PHE A 29 1.85 68.04 1.86
CA PHE A 29 0.88 68.56 0.88
C PHE A 29 -0.04 69.62 1.51
N PRO A 30 0.03 70.90 1.11
CA PRO A 30 -0.72 71.96 1.78
C PRO A 30 -2.20 72.01 1.33
N LEU A 31 -3.09 72.36 2.26
CA LEU A 31 -4.51 72.77 2.06
C LEU A 31 -5.56 71.67 1.81
N LEU A 32 -5.38 70.44 2.28
CA LEU A 32 -6.46 69.44 2.30
C LEU A 32 -7.33 69.55 3.56
N SER A 33 -8.65 69.51 3.41
CA SER A 33 -9.55 69.40 4.56
C SER A 33 -9.48 67.99 5.19
N PRO A 34 -9.79 67.82 6.49
CA PRO A 34 -9.81 66.51 7.14
C PRO A 34 -10.62 65.41 6.40
N PRO A 35 -11.82 65.66 5.84
CA PRO A 35 -12.55 64.62 5.10
C PRO A 35 -11.91 64.29 3.74
N GLU A 36 -11.34 65.27 3.03
CA GLU A 36 -10.63 65.02 1.78
C GLU A 36 -9.37 64.16 2.00
N ARG A 37 -8.68 64.38 3.13
CA ARG A 37 -7.56 63.53 3.55
C ARG A 37 -8.00 62.09 3.78
N ALA A 38 -9.10 61.87 4.50
CA ALA A 38 -9.62 60.53 4.75
C ALA A 38 -9.98 59.79 3.45
N LEU A 39 -10.58 60.48 2.48
CA LEU A 39 -10.89 59.90 1.17
C LEU A 39 -9.64 59.61 0.32
N LEU A 40 -8.59 60.42 0.45
CA LEU A 40 -7.29 60.13 -0.17
C LEU A 40 -6.61 58.92 0.50
N GLU A 41 -6.74 58.75 1.81
CA GLU A 41 -6.22 57.58 2.53
C GLU A 41 -6.93 56.29 2.08
N THR A 42 -8.23 56.30 1.78
CA THR A 42 -8.93 55.12 1.23
C THR A 42 -8.42 54.72 -0.16
N ILE A 43 -8.11 55.70 -1.01
CA ILE A 43 -7.50 55.48 -2.33
C ILE A 43 -6.06 55.00 -2.18
N ALA A 44 -5.30 55.56 -1.24
CA ALA A 44 -3.95 55.16 -0.92
C ALA A 44 -3.91 53.68 -0.48
N HIS A 45 -4.82 53.27 0.40
CA HIS A 45 -4.99 51.88 0.79
C HIS A 45 -5.24 50.98 -0.42
N LEU A 46 -6.19 51.34 -1.28
CA LEU A 46 -6.52 50.56 -2.47
C LEU A 46 -5.34 50.41 -3.44
N SER A 47 -4.60 51.50 -3.73
CA SER A 47 -3.41 51.45 -4.57
C SER A 47 -2.29 50.59 -3.97
N THR A 48 -2.11 50.63 -2.65
CA THR A 48 -1.11 49.79 -1.96
C THR A 48 -1.51 48.32 -2.00
N LEU A 49 -2.80 48.00 -1.85
CA LEU A 49 -3.33 46.66 -2.04
C LEU A 49 -3.08 46.17 -3.47
N HIS A 50 -3.44 46.95 -4.49
CA HIS A 50 -3.20 46.57 -5.89
C HIS A 50 -1.72 46.27 -6.16
N ARG A 51 -0.81 47.15 -5.70
CA ARG A 51 0.64 46.98 -5.87
C ARG A 51 1.17 45.75 -5.14
N THR A 52 0.77 45.55 -3.88
CA THR A 52 1.22 44.41 -3.06
C THR A 52 0.67 43.09 -3.57
N THR A 53 -0.62 43.03 -3.94
CA THR A 53 -1.24 41.84 -4.53
C THR A 53 -0.60 41.48 -5.86
N ARG A 54 -0.32 42.48 -6.71
CA ARG A 54 0.33 42.25 -8.01
C ARG A 54 1.74 41.72 -7.84
N ALA A 55 2.54 42.35 -6.99
CA ALA A 55 3.91 41.90 -6.70
C ALA A 55 3.93 40.48 -6.12
N ALA A 56 3.08 40.21 -5.13
CA ALA A 56 2.96 38.88 -4.52
C ALA A 56 2.52 37.83 -5.56
N ALA A 57 1.48 38.12 -6.35
CA ALA A 57 1.00 37.19 -7.39
C ALA A 57 2.08 36.92 -8.46
N THR A 58 2.86 37.92 -8.89
CA THR A 58 3.98 37.70 -9.83
C THR A 58 5.09 36.83 -9.24
N SER A 59 5.37 36.98 -7.94
CA SER A 59 6.33 36.14 -7.23
C SER A 59 5.83 34.70 -7.13
N ILE A 60 4.57 34.50 -6.76
CA ILE A 60 3.94 33.17 -6.68
C ILE A 60 3.96 32.47 -8.05
N ALA A 61 3.56 33.18 -9.12
CA ALA A 61 3.48 32.61 -10.47
C ALA A 61 4.84 32.07 -10.98
N SER A 62 5.95 32.67 -10.55
CA SER A 62 7.30 32.28 -10.97
C SER A 62 7.99 31.30 -10.01
N THR A 63 7.78 31.43 -8.70
CA THR A 63 8.58 30.71 -7.69
C THR A 63 7.86 29.52 -7.04
N HIS A 64 6.53 29.46 -7.08
CA HIS A 64 5.80 28.49 -6.28
C HIS A 64 5.90 27.05 -6.83
N PRO A 65 6.13 26.03 -5.96
CA PRO A 65 6.32 24.64 -6.41
C PRO A 65 5.06 24.00 -7.04
N SER A 66 3.86 24.28 -6.50
CA SER A 66 2.63 23.72 -7.07
C SER A 66 2.24 24.39 -8.40
N PRO A 67 1.90 23.63 -9.47
CA PRO A 67 1.33 24.21 -10.69
C PRO A 67 -0.03 24.88 -10.46
N ILE A 68 -0.82 24.37 -9.52
CA ILE A 68 -2.17 24.87 -9.22
C ILE A 68 -2.10 26.29 -8.67
N ALA A 69 -1.26 26.55 -7.66
CA ALA A 69 -1.09 27.91 -7.14
C ALA A 69 -0.48 28.87 -8.18
N ARG A 70 0.41 28.41 -9.06
CA ARG A 70 0.92 29.24 -10.17
C ARG A 70 -0.20 29.63 -11.14
N ALA A 71 -1.08 28.70 -11.50
CA ALA A 71 -2.23 28.96 -12.36
C ALA A 71 -3.23 29.94 -11.71
N VAL A 72 -3.49 29.79 -10.41
CA VAL A 72 -4.33 30.73 -9.64
C VAL A 72 -3.68 32.11 -9.58
N ALA A 73 -2.37 32.20 -9.33
CA ALA A 73 -1.66 33.47 -9.34
C ALA A 73 -1.66 34.16 -10.72
N SER A 74 -1.54 33.40 -11.82
CA SER A 74 -1.71 33.96 -13.16
C SER A 74 -3.14 34.42 -13.42
N ALA A 75 -4.15 33.71 -12.89
CA ALA A 75 -5.54 34.14 -12.98
C ALA A 75 -5.83 35.39 -12.13
N LEU A 76 -5.15 35.56 -10.99
CA LEU A 76 -5.23 36.81 -10.25
C LEU A 76 -4.70 37.98 -11.09
N ILE A 77 -3.56 37.80 -11.77
CA ILE A 77 -2.94 38.86 -12.57
C ILE A 77 -3.77 39.23 -13.81
N THR A 78 -4.16 38.24 -14.61
CA THR A 78 -4.83 38.50 -15.89
C THR A 78 -6.30 38.84 -15.68
N PRO A 79 -7.27 37.92 -15.48
CA PRO A 79 -8.68 38.32 -15.44
C PRO A 79 -9.09 39.24 -14.29
N HIS A 80 -8.47 39.17 -13.10
CA HIS A 80 -8.94 39.92 -11.93
C HIS A 80 -8.29 41.30 -11.78
N LEU A 81 -6.96 41.39 -11.78
CA LEU A 81 -6.26 42.67 -11.66
C LEU A 81 -6.33 43.49 -12.96
N GLU A 82 -6.43 42.86 -14.13
CA GLU A 82 -6.69 43.58 -15.38
C GLU A 82 -8.11 44.16 -15.41
N ALA A 83 -9.12 43.49 -14.87
CA ALA A 83 -10.48 44.05 -14.77
C ALA A 83 -10.50 45.32 -13.91
N PHE A 84 -9.70 45.38 -12.84
CA PHE A 84 -9.51 46.59 -12.06
C PHE A 84 -8.83 47.70 -12.89
N GLN A 85 -7.81 47.37 -13.69
CA GLN A 85 -7.16 48.32 -14.61
C GLN A 85 -8.12 48.82 -15.70
N HIS A 86 -8.95 47.95 -16.27
CA HIS A 86 -9.99 48.35 -17.22
C HIS A 86 -11.01 49.31 -16.59
N LYS A 87 -11.37 49.12 -15.31
CA LYS A 87 -12.21 50.09 -14.59
C LYS A 87 -11.49 51.44 -14.44
N ILE A 88 -10.19 51.46 -14.12
CA ILE A 88 -9.40 52.72 -14.08
C ILE A 88 -9.42 53.42 -15.45
N LEU A 89 -9.15 52.69 -16.53
CA LEU A 89 -9.16 53.23 -17.89
C LEU A 89 -10.57 53.73 -18.31
N SER A 90 -11.62 53.05 -17.87
CA SER A 90 -13.00 53.48 -18.09
C SER A 90 -13.30 54.80 -17.37
N VAL A 91 -12.86 54.95 -16.12
CA VAL A 91 -13.02 56.19 -15.36
C VAL A 91 -12.20 57.32 -16.01
N GLU A 92 -10.96 57.07 -16.39
CA GLU A 92 -10.12 58.04 -17.12
C GLU A 92 -10.79 58.49 -18.43
N ARG A 93 -11.31 57.55 -19.21
CA ARG A 93 -12.04 57.85 -20.45
C ARG A 93 -13.29 58.68 -20.19
N SER A 94 -14.04 58.41 -19.11
CA SER A 94 -15.23 59.19 -18.74
C SER A 94 -14.88 60.65 -18.37
N ILE A 95 -13.75 60.84 -17.68
CA ILE A 95 -13.24 62.16 -17.31
C ILE A 95 -12.81 62.94 -18.56
N LEU A 96 -12.10 62.29 -19.50
CA LEU A 96 -11.68 62.92 -20.75
C LEU A 96 -12.86 63.23 -21.69
N ALA A 97 -13.88 62.37 -21.72
CA ALA A 97 -15.07 62.55 -22.55
C ALA A 97 -16.08 63.56 -21.97
N HIS A 98 -15.82 64.13 -20.79
CA HIS A 98 -16.72 65.07 -20.11
C HIS A 98 -18.11 64.49 -19.87
N ASP A 99 -18.17 63.21 -19.47
CA ASP A 99 -19.45 62.54 -19.24
C ASP A 99 -20.18 63.17 -18.04
N SER A 100 -21.47 63.41 -18.20
CA SER A 100 -22.34 64.10 -17.22
C SER A 100 -22.52 63.33 -15.91
N SER A 101 -22.17 62.04 -15.90
CA SER A 101 -22.23 61.14 -14.74
C SER A 101 -21.06 61.36 -13.77
N THR A 102 -19.86 61.66 -14.29
CA THR A 102 -18.61 61.79 -13.51
C THR A 102 -18.13 63.23 -13.40
N VAL A 103 -18.42 64.06 -14.40
CA VAL A 103 -18.00 65.46 -14.49
C VAL A 103 -19.17 66.36 -14.14
N GLY A 104 -19.07 67.05 -13.00
CA GLY A 104 -20.08 68.00 -12.54
C GLY A 104 -20.10 69.29 -13.35
N ALA A 105 -21.02 70.19 -13.01
CA ALA A 105 -21.01 71.55 -13.56
C ALA A 105 -19.61 72.19 -13.39
N TYR A 106 -19.14 72.91 -14.42
CA TYR A 106 -17.83 73.58 -14.47
C TYR A 106 -16.59 72.68 -14.67
N ASN A 107 -16.72 71.48 -15.23
CA ASN A 107 -15.61 70.54 -15.49
C ASN A 107 -14.86 70.09 -14.22
N ILE A 108 -15.55 70.05 -13.07
CA ILE A 108 -15.00 69.64 -11.78
C ILE A 108 -15.42 68.20 -11.51
N VAL A 109 -14.46 67.33 -11.20
CA VAL A 109 -14.71 65.95 -10.75
C VAL A 109 -14.63 65.91 -9.22
N PRO A 110 -15.75 65.66 -8.52
CA PRO A 110 -15.74 65.51 -7.07
C PRO A 110 -14.96 64.26 -6.65
N LEU A 111 -14.07 64.40 -5.68
CA LEU A 111 -13.26 63.28 -5.18
C LEU A 111 -14.14 62.17 -4.58
N ALA A 112 -15.27 62.52 -3.96
CA ALA A 112 -16.24 61.57 -3.43
C ALA A 112 -16.88 60.70 -4.53
N SER A 113 -17.10 61.24 -5.73
CA SER A 113 -17.62 60.48 -6.88
C SER A 113 -16.60 59.43 -7.34
N LEU A 114 -15.32 59.83 -7.37
CA LEU A 114 -14.24 58.93 -7.75
C LEU A 114 -14.04 57.81 -6.73
N VAL A 115 -14.16 58.09 -5.43
CA VAL A 115 -14.10 57.04 -4.39
C VAL A 115 -15.29 56.08 -4.52
N ALA A 116 -16.50 56.60 -4.73
CA ALA A 116 -17.70 55.79 -4.91
C ALA A 116 -17.59 54.82 -6.10
N ASP A 117 -16.94 55.23 -7.19
CA ASP A 117 -16.70 54.39 -8.37
C ASP A 117 -15.79 53.17 -8.11
N PHE A 118 -14.96 53.21 -7.05
CA PHE A 118 -14.01 52.16 -6.69
C PHE A 118 -14.36 51.42 -5.40
N ASP A 119 -15.45 51.77 -4.72
CA ASP A 119 -15.82 51.19 -3.42
C ASP A 119 -16.01 49.67 -3.50
N ASP A 120 -16.63 49.17 -4.58
CA ASP A 120 -16.84 47.73 -4.85
C ASP A 120 -15.53 46.90 -4.88
N TRP A 121 -14.39 47.55 -5.14
CA TRP A 121 -13.09 46.89 -5.31
C TRP A 121 -12.27 46.81 -4.03
N THR A 122 -12.57 47.62 -3.02
CA THR A 122 -11.83 47.66 -1.75
C THR A 122 -11.78 46.28 -1.10
N ARG A 123 -12.96 45.71 -0.81
CA ARG A 123 -13.14 44.39 -0.23
C ARG A 123 -12.57 43.26 -1.09
N ARG A 124 -12.69 43.35 -2.42
CA ARG A 124 -12.16 42.34 -3.34
C ARG A 124 -10.62 42.30 -3.30
N LEU A 125 -9.98 43.47 -3.29
CA LEU A 125 -8.51 43.59 -3.23
C LEU A 125 -7.95 43.20 -1.87
N GLU A 126 -8.65 43.52 -0.78
CA GLU A 126 -8.31 43.02 0.55
C GLU A 126 -8.35 41.48 0.59
N TRP A 127 -9.42 40.88 0.04
CA TRP A 127 -9.51 39.43 -0.07
C TRP A 127 -8.38 38.84 -0.92
N TYR A 128 -8.06 39.42 -2.09
CA TYR A 128 -6.92 38.97 -2.89
C TYR A 128 -5.58 39.08 -2.15
N SER A 129 -5.39 40.11 -1.32
CA SER A 129 -4.21 40.26 -0.47
C SER A 129 -4.14 39.17 0.61
N THR A 130 -5.27 38.83 1.23
CA THR A 130 -5.31 37.69 2.17
C THR A 130 -5.03 36.36 1.48
N LEU A 131 -5.54 36.18 0.25
CA LEU A 131 -5.34 34.98 -0.56
C LEU A 131 -3.88 34.80 -0.98
N THR A 132 -3.20 35.85 -1.46
CA THR A 132 -1.78 35.76 -1.82
C THR A 132 -0.89 35.52 -0.60
N ALA A 133 -1.23 36.11 0.55
CA ALA A 133 -0.57 35.84 1.82
C ALA A 133 -0.78 34.40 2.32
N TYR A 134 -1.95 33.81 2.07
CA TYR A 134 -2.23 32.41 2.37
C TYR A 134 -1.46 31.45 1.46
N ILE A 135 -1.35 31.76 0.16
CA ILE A 135 -0.60 30.93 -0.80
C ILE A 135 0.90 30.92 -0.46
N GLN A 136 1.48 32.08 -0.18
CA GLN A 136 2.89 32.23 0.14
C GLN A 136 3.07 32.95 1.48
N PRO A 137 2.93 32.22 2.61
CA PRO A 137 3.18 32.79 3.93
C PRO A 137 4.68 33.07 4.09
N LYS A 138 5.02 34.25 4.63
CA LYS A 138 6.43 34.67 4.80
C LYS A 138 7.22 33.80 5.80
N ASN A 139 6.53 33.17 6.75
CA ASN A 139 7.13 32.48 7.91
C ASN A 139 6.80 30.98 7.96
N SER A 140 6.12 30.41 6.95
CA SER A 140 5.63 29.03 6.96
C SER A 140 5.87 28.33 5.63
N THR A 141 5.65 27.02 5.59
CA THR A 141 5.67 26.23 4.35
C THR A 141 4.62 26.75 3.35
N PRO A 142 4.95 26.78 2.04
CA PRO A 142 4.00 27.20 1.01
C PRO A 142 2.76 26.30 0.98
N CYS A 143 1.63 26.88 0.58
CA CYS A 143 0.34 26.16 0.50
C CYS A 143 0.39 25.03 -0.54
N THR A 144 -0.23 23.89 -0.23
CA THR A 144 -0.45 22.83 -1.22
C THR A 144 -1.62 23.21 -2.15
N GLY A 145 -1.61 22.70 -3.37
CA GLY A 145 -2.65 22.94 -4.36
C GLY A 145 -4.02 22.43 -3.90
N ALA A 146 -4.06 21.30 -3.18
CA ALA A 146 -5.29 20.78 -2.59
C ALA A 146 -5.86 21.71 -1.51
N ALA A 147 -5.01 22.18 -0.58
CA ALA A 147 -5.42 23.13 0.46
C ALA A 147 -5.89 24.47 -0.13
N LEU A 148 -5.32 24.89 -1.26
CA LEU A 148 -5.78 26.08 -1.98
C LEU A 148 -7.17 25.88 -2.60
N ILE A 149 -7.43 24.72 -3.20
CA ILE A 149 -8.76 24.41 -3.76
C ILE A 149 -9.82 24.38 -2.65
N ASP A 150 -9.51 23.74 -1.52
CA ASP A 150 -10.42 23.67 -0.38
C ASP A 150 -10.66 25.05 0.22
N HIS A 151 -9.62 25.89 0.32
CA HIS A 151 -9.75 27.28 0.75
C HIS A 151 -10.65 28.09 -0.20
N LEU A 152 -10.46 27.99 -1.53
CA LEU A 152 -11.30 28.68 -2.51
C LEU A 152 -12.76 28.21 -2.47
N ARG A 153 -12.99 26.91 -2.25
CA ARG A 153 -14.33 26.34 -2.09
C ARG A 153 -15.01 26.82 -0.81
N SER A 154 -14.25 26.97 0.28
CA SER A 154 -14.74 27.59 1.52
C SER A 154 -15.05 29.09 1.33
N ALA A 155 -14.20 29.80 0.58
CA ALA A 155 -14.37 31.22 0.29
C ALA A 155 -15.60 31.50 -0.59
N ALA A 156 -15.98 30.56 -1.47
CA ALA A 156 -17.21 30.65 -2.26
C ALA A 156 -18.49 30.63 -1.39
N GLN A 157 -18.42 30.15 -0.14
CA GLN A 157 -19.58 30.07 0.77
C GLN A 157 -19.75 31.31 1.67
N THR A 158 -19.00 32.39 1.41
CA THR A 158 -18.88 33.53 2.35
C THR A 158 -20.05 34.51 2.35
N GLY A 159 -21.16 34.24 1.64
CA GLY A 159 -22.37 35.08 1.63
C GLY A 159 -22.20 36.46 0.95
N TYR A 160 -20.99 36.84 0.55
CA TYR A 160 -20.69 38.04 -0.22
C TYR A 160 -20.59 37.71 -1.71
N PRO A 161 -21.44 38.29 -2.58
CA PRO A 161 -21.50 37.93 -4.01
C PRO A 161 -20.21 38.29 -4.77
N ASP A 162 -19.54 39.37 -4.36
CA ASP A 162 -18.27 39.83 -4.92
C ASP A 162 -17.14 38.81 -4.74
N ILE A 163 -17.06 38.25 -3.53
CA ILE A 163 -16.04 37.27 -3.15
C ILE A 163 -16.42 35.90 -3.71
N GLU A 164 -17.71 35.55 -3.70
CA GLU A 164 -18.21 34.31 -4.29
C GLU A 164 -17.86 34.22 -5.78
N THR A 165 -18.17 35.25 -6.57
CA THR A 165 -17.86 35.27 -8.01
C THR A 165 -16.36 35.18 -8.28
N ALA A 166 -15.53 35.88 -7.51
CA ALA A 166 -14.08 35.81 -7.61
C ALA A 166 -13.49 34.46 -7.16
N ALA A 167 -14.04 33.87 -6.08
CA ALA A 167 -13.63 32.56 -5.59
C ALA A 167 -14.03 31.46 -6.56
N LEU A 168 -15.20 31.55 -7.20
CA LEU A 168 -15.66 30.61 -8.23
C LEU A 168 -14.80 30.69 -9.50
N SER A 169 -14.44 31.88 -9.98
CA SER A 169 -13.57 32.01 -11.15
C SER A 169 -12.16 31.46 -10.89
N LEU A 170 -11.56 31.79 -9.75
CA LEU A 170 -10.26 31.25 -9.34
C LEU A 170 -10.33 29.75 -9.06
N GLY A 171 -11.42 29.28 -8.46
CA GLY A 171 -11.69 27.87 -8.22
C GLY A 171 -11.77 27.06 -9.51
N ARG A 172 -12.43 27.58 -10.56
CA ARG A 172 -12.45 26.97 -11.90
C ARG A 172 -11.04 26.83 -12.48
N VAL A 173 -10.17 27.82 -12.31
CA VAL A 173 -8.78 27.74 -12.78
C VAL A 173 -7.98 26.72 -11.98
N ALA A 174 -8.15 26.68 -10.66
CA ALA A 174 -7.49 25.70 -9.80
C ALA A 174 -7.91 24.26 -10.13
N GLU A 175 -9.22 24.03 -10.28
CA GLU A 175 -9.79 22.71 -10.59
C GLU A 175 -9.46 22.25 -12.02
N THR A 176 -9.38 23.16 -13.00
CA THR A 176 -8.91 22.80 -14.36
C THR A 176 -7.43 22.42 -14.36
N ALA A 177 -6.58 23.14 -13.62
CA ALA A 177 -5.18 22.79 -13.46
C ALA A 177 -5.03 21.41 -12.78
N TRP A 178 -5.85 21.13 -11.77
CA TRP A 178 -5.89 19.84 -11.09
C TRP A 178 -6.40 18.70 -12.00
N LEU A 179 -7.49 18.92 -12.76
CA LEU A 179 -7.99 17.95 -13.74
C LEU A 179 -6.97 17.64 -14.83
N ARG A 180 -6.18 18.65 -15.26
CA ARG A 180 -5.09 18.43 -16.21
C ARG A 180 -3.97 17.58 -15.64
N GLN A 181 -3.66 17.70 -14.35
CA GLN A 181 -2.71 16.80 -13.69
C GLN A 181 -3.28 15.38 -13.56
N LEU A 182 -4.54 15.26 -13.15
CA LEU A 182 -5.23 13.99 -13.01
C LEU A 182 -5.40 13.26 -14.35
N SER A 183 -5.68 13.98 -15.45
CA SER A 183 -5.84 13.37 -16.77
C SER A 183 -4.54 12.75 -17.26
N VAL A 184 -3.37 13.32 -16.95
CA VAL A 184 -2.07 12.70 -17.29
C VAL A 184 -1.91 11.34 -16.61
N TRP A 185 -2.36 11.21 -15.36
CA TRP A 185 -2.33 9.95 -14.61
C TRP A 185 -3.42 8.97 -15.05
N VAL A 186 -4.67 9.42 -15.21
CA VAL A 186 -5.82 8.56 -15.54
C VAL A 186 -5.82 8.10 -17.00
N LEU A 187 -5.29 8.89 -17.93
CA LEU A 187 -5.24 8.53 -19.35
C LEU A 187 -3.93 7.84 -19.73
N TYR A 188 -2.82 8.26 -19.13
CA TYR A 188 -1.50 7.75 -19.51
C TYR A 188 -0.78 7.02 -18.38
N GLY A 189 -1.26 6.96 -17.13
CA GLY A 189 -0.48 6.36 -16.04
C GLY A 189 0.92 6.97 -15.94
N ARG A 190 1.05 8.30 -16.06
CA ARG A 190 2.33 9.01 -15.83
C ARG A 190 2.14 9.97 -14.68
N LEU A 191 3.13 10.03 -13.79
CA LEU A 191 3.17 11.10 -12.80
C LEU A 191 3.47 12.43 -13.51
N PRO A 192 2.74 13.52 -13.20
CA PRO A 192 3.02 14.80 -13.79
C PRO A 192 4.40 15.33 -13.32
N VAL A 193 5.32 15.53 -14.27
CA VAL A 193 6.72 15.96 -14.01
C VAL A 193 6.80 17.24 -13.17
N HIS A 194 5.86 18.16 -13.38
CA HIS A 194 5.84 19.47 -12.71
C HIS A 194 5.00 19.49 -11.42
N ALA A 195 4.39 18.37 -11.02
CA ALA A 195 3.51 18.27 -9.85
C ALA A 195 3.99 17.24 -8.81
N GLY A 196 5.25 16.78 -8.87
CA GLY A 196 5.74 15.66 -8.05
C GLY A 196 5.58 15.83 -6.53
N GLY A 197 5.58 17.06 -6.02
CA GLY A 197 5.36 17.36 -4.60
C GLY A 197 3.91 17.72 -4.22
N ASP A 198 3.04 17.96 -5.20
CA ASP A 198 1.69 18.53 -5.01
C ASP A 198 0.57 17.54 -5.37
N PHE A 199 0.88 16.54 -6.20
CA PHE A 199 -0.07 15.50 -6.57
C PHE A 199 -0.22 14.46 -5.44
N PHE A 200 -1.45 14.04 -5.16
CA PHE A 200 -1.76 13.13 -4.06
C PHE A 200 -1.27 11.69 -4.27
N ILE A 201 -0.78 11.35 -5.47
CA ILE A 201 -0.11 10.06 -5.73
C ILE A 201 1.38 10.32 -5.79
N GLN A 202 2.12 9.63 -4.93
CA GLN A 202 3.58 9.70 -4.86
C GLN A 202 4.17 8.32 -5.15
N PRO A 203 5.37 8.25 -5.77
CA PRO A 203 6.10 6.99 -5.81
C PRO A 203 6.39 6.55 -4.37
N ALA A 204 6.30 5.25 -4.09
CA ALA A 204 6.62 4.77 -2.75
C ALA A 204 8.11 4.97 -2.45
N PRO A 205 8.48 5.20 -1.18
CA PRO A 205 9.87 5.19 -0.77
C PRO A 205 10.48 3.80 -1.03
N GLU A 206 11.75 3.78 -1.48
CA GLU A 206 12.48 2.53 -1.75
C GLU A 206 12.43 1.60 -0.53
N GLY A 207 11.78 0.43 -0.67
CA GLY A 207 11.69 -0.61 0.37
C GLY A 207 10.28 -1.10 0.69
N GLU A 208 9.23 -0.35 0.36
CA GLU A 208 7.85 -0.85 0.37
C GLU A 208 7.54 -1.39 -1.03
N GLY A 209 7.25 -2.68 -1.18
CA GLY A 209 7.04 -3.34 -2.48
C GLY A 209 5.87 -2.82 -3.33
N THR A 210 5.29 -1.66 -3.00
CA THR A 210 4.29 -0.96 -3.79
C THR A 210 4.94 0.13 -4.62
N GLU A 211 4.66 0.26 -5.92
CA GLU A 211 5.28 1.33 -6.74
C GLU A 211 4.75 2.74 -6.43
N PHE A 212 3.49 2.86 -5.98
CA PHE A 212 2.82 4.15 -5.75
C PHE A 212 1.91 4.12 -4.50
N VAL A 213 1.91 5.23 -3.75
CA VAL A 213 1.18 5.43 -2.49
C VAL A 213 0.32 6.71 -2.54
N LEU A 214 -0.81 6.70 -1.83
CA LEU A 214 -1.68 7.86 -1.64
C LEU A 214 -1.19 8.73 -0.47
N ALA A 215 -0.98 10.02 -0.72
CA ALA A 215 -0.68 11.01 0.29
C ALA A 215 -1.97 11.75 0.70
N PRO A 216 -2.58 11.44 1.87
CA PRO A 216 -3.87 12.02 2.27
C PRO A 216 -3.81 13.54 2.47
N ARG A 217 -2.63 14.09 2.81
CA ARG A 217 -2.41 15.54 3.00
C ARG A 217 -2.52 16.37 1.70
N LEU A 218 -2.43 15.72 0.54
CA LEU A 218 -2.45 16.36 -0.78
C LEU A 218 -3.77 16.10 -1.51
N LEU A 219 -4.73 15.44 -0.86
CA LEU A 219 -6.01 15.07 -1.44
C LEU A 219 -7.01 16.23 -1.25
N PRO A 220 -7.63 16.77 -2.33
CA PRO A 220 -8.65 17.79 -2.20
C PRO A 220 -9.92 17.25 -1.54
N GLY A 221 -10.58 18.03 -0.68
CA GLY A 221 -11.75 17.60 0.10
C GLY A 221 -12.95 17.13 -0.71
N PHE A 222 -13.05 17.47 -2.01
CA PHE A 222 -14.13 17.00 -2.89
C PHE A 222 -13.93 15.58 -3.42
N VAL A 223 -12.73 15.00 -3.29
CA VAL A 223 -12.42 13.64 -3.74
C VAL A 223 -12.58 12.68 -2.55
N PRO A 224 -13.59 11.81 -2.54
CA PRO A 224 -13.74 10.87 -1.44
C PRO A 224 -12.64 9.78 -1.52
N PRO A 225 -12.19 9.23 -0.38
CA PRO A 225 -11.17 8.17 -0.33
C PRO A 225 -11.36 6.99 -1.31
N PRO A 226 -12.59 6.43 -1.52
CA PRO A 226 -12.78 5.33 -2.49
C PRO A 226 -12.56 5.75 -3.95
N VAL A 227 -12.79 7.03 -4.28
CA VAL A 227 -12.49 7.55 -5.62
C VAL A 227 -10.98 7.72 -5.78
N ALA A 228 -10.28 8.17 -4.73
CA ALA A 228 -8.82 8.26 -4.75
C ALA A 228 -8.13 6.90 -4.91
N SER A 229 -8.62 5.85 -4.25
CA SER A 229 -8.12 4.48 -4.45
C SER A 229 -8.37 3.98 -5.87
N SER A 230 -9.54 4.28 -6.45
CA SER A 230 -9.86 3.95 -7.85
C SER A 230 -8.94 4.69 -8.83
N ILE A 231 -8.61 5.96 -8.58
CA ILE A 231 -7.66 6.73 -9.41
C ILE A 231 -6.25 6.11 -9.34
N LEU A 232 -5.80 5.73 -8.13
CA LEU A 232 -4.52 5.04 -7.96
C LEU A 232 -4.51 3.73 -8.75
N PHE A 233 -5.57 2.94 -8.64
CA PHE A 233 -5.70 1.66 -9.33
C PHE A 233 -5.65 1.80 -10.85
N ILE A 234 -6.39 2.76 -11.42
CA ILE A 234 -6.39 3.04 -12.87
C ILE A 234 -4.98 3.36 -13.35
N GLY A 235 -4.29 4.28 -12.69
CA GLY A 235 -2.97 4.68 -13.16
C GLY A 235 -1.89 3.62 -12.93
N LYS A 236 -1.94 2.86 -11.82
CA LYS A 236 -1.10 1.65 -11.65
C LYS A 236 -1.33 0.64 -12.78
N SER A 237 -2.59 0.40 -13.12
CA SER A 237 -2.93 -0.50 -14.23
C SER A 237 -2.28 -0.02 -15.53
N LEU A 238 -2.37 1.28 -15.84
CA LEU A 238 -1.76 1.88 -17.03
C LEU A 238 -0.22 1.91 -17.00
N THR A 239 0.41 2.08 -15.83
CA THR A 239 1.88 2.00 -15.72
C THR A 239 2.37 0.59 -16.03
N HIS A 240 1.73 -0.44 -15.48
CA HIS A 240 2.11 -1.83 -15.75
C HIS A 240 1.83 -2.26 -17.19
N ILE A 241 0.71 -1.82 -17.76
CA ILE A 241 0.41 -1.98 -19.20
C ILE A 241 1.57 -1.47 -20.04
N ARG A 242 1.99 -0.23 -19.77
CA ARG A 242 3.08 0.39 -20.50
C ARG A 242 4.40 -0.34 -20.30
N ALA A 243 4.76 -0.67 -19.06
CA ALA A 243 6.01 -1.34 -18.73
C ALA A 243 6.16 -2.64 -19.54
N ARG A 244 5.07 -3.42 -19.65
CA ARG A 244 5.03 -4.63 -20.45
C ARG A 244 5.09 -4.37 -21.96
N GLY A 245 4.42 -3.31 -22.44
CA GLY A 245 4.50 -2.88 -23.84
C GLY A 245 5.89 -2.41 -24.29
N LEU A 246 6.82 -2.17 -23.36
CA LEU A 246 8.24 -1.88 -23.61
C LEU A 246 9.13 -3.14 -23.61
N GLU A 247 8.71 -4.23 -22.97
CA GLU A 247 9.49 -5.47 -22.83
C GLU A 247 9.29 -6.49 -23.98
N ASP A 248 8.38 -6.21 -24.92
CA ASP A 248 8.25 -7.02 -26.14
C ASP A 248 9.52 -6.94 -27.01
N VAL A 249 10.20 -8.08 -27.12
CA VAL A 249 11.38 -8.40 -27.94
C VAL A 249 11.33 -7.74 -29.35
N PRO A 250 12.45 -7.19 -29.88
CA PRO A 250 12.49 -6.64 -31.23
C PRO A 250 12.31 -7.76 -32.26
N GLY A 251 11.08 -7.96 -32.76
CA GLY A 251 10.83 -8.91 -33.84
C GLY A 251 9.38 -9.39 -33.98
N VAL A 252 8.60 -9.44 -32.89
CA VAL A 252 7.19 -9.85 -32.94
C VAL A 252 6.33 -8.64 -32.59
N ARG A 253 5.94 -7.87 -33.61
CA ARG A 253 5.01 -6.76 -33.44
C ARG A 253 3.61 -7.31 -33.14
N SER A 254 3.30 -7.56 -31.87
CA SER A 254 1.91 -7.71 -31.46
C SER A 254 1.28 -6.30 -31.41
N ALA A 255 0.86 -5.81 -32.58
CA ALA A 255 0.18 -4.54 -32.77
C ALA A 255 -1.18 -4.45 -32.04
N ALA A 256 -1.65 -5.53 -31.42
CA ALA A 256 -2.96 -5.63 -30.77
C ALA A 256 -3.02 -5.01 -29.35
N GLY A 257 -1.88 -4.80 -28.68
CA GLY A 257 -1.86 -4.21 -27.33
C GLY A 257 -1.94 -2.68 -27.33
N ARG A 258 -1.12 -2.03 -28.18
CA ARG A 258 -1.03 -0.56 -28.25
C ARG A 258 -2.25 0.10 -28.91
N THR A 259 -2.96 -0.62 -29.79
CA THR A 259 -4.09 -0.08 -30.57
C THR A 259 -5.34 0.14 -29.69
N SER A 260 -5.68 -0.82 -28.81
CA SER A 260 -6.85 -0.69 -27.94
C SER A 260 -6.76 0.43 -26.91
N GLU A 261 -5.56 0.81 -26.46
CA GLU A 261 -5.39 1.95 -25.55
C GLU A 261 -5.67 3.28 -26.26
N LEU A 262 -5.08 3.45 -27.45
CA LEU A 262 -5.30 4.64 -28.29
C LEU A 262 -6.76 4.79 -28.72
N ASP A 263 -7.49 3.68 -28.90
CA ASP A 263 -8.91 3.69 -29.26
C ASP A 263 -9.82 4.13 -28.10
N LEU A 264 -9.40 3.93 -26.84
CA LEU A 264 -10.17 4.29 -25.63
C LEU A 264 -9.81 5.67 -25.08
N LEU A 265 -8.68 6.24 -25.49
CA LEU A 265 -8.29 7.59 -25.09
C LEU A 265 -9.34 8.66 -25.46
N PRO A 266 -9.92 8.70 -26.67
CA PRO A 266 -10.91 9.71 -27.04
C PRO A 266 -12.18 9.62 -26.20
N THR A 267 -12.66 8.41 -25.89
CA THR A 267 -13.86 8.20 -25.05
C THR A 267 -13.59 8.58 -23.60
N HIS A 268 -12.43 8.23 -23.05
CA HIS A 268 -12.07 8.62 -21.68
C HIS A 268 -11.82 10.14 -21.56
N LEU A 269 -11.23 10.75 -22.59
CA LEU A 269 -11.08 12.20 -22.66
C LEU A 269 -12.45 12.88 -22.73
N ALA A 270 -13.37 12.38 -23.55
CA ALA A 270 -14.74 12.91 -23.63
C ALA A 270 -15.47 12.85 -22.28
N HIS A 271 -15.30 11.78 -21.50
CA HIS A 271 -15.86 11.69 -20.15
C HIS A 271 -15.25 12.72 -19.18
N LEU A 272 -13.93 12.98 -19.28
CA LEU A 272 -13.25 13.96 -18.43
C LEU A 272 -13.55 15.41 -18.84
N SER A 273 -13.70 15.70 -20.14
CA SER A 273 -14.01 17.04 -20.64
C SER A 273 -15.48 17.42 -20.45
N ALA A 274 -16.38 16.45 -20.30
CA ALA A 274 -17.79 16.67 -19.97
C ALA A 274 -18.03 17.13 -18.51
N LEU A 275 -17.00 17.09 -17.65
CA LEU A 275 -17.12 17.53 -16.26
C LEU A 275 -17.32 19.05 -16.20
N ALA A 276 -18.46 19.48 -15.64
CA ALA A 276 -18.71 20.87 -15.33
C ALA A 276 -17.84 21.35 -14.15
N LEU A 277 -17.41 22.62 -14.22
CA LEU A 277 -16.66 23.29 -13.17
C LEU A 277 -17.58 24.29 -12.46
N PRO A 278 -17.72 24.26 -11.12
CA PRO A 278 -16.93 23.48 -10.17
C PRO A 278 -17.27 21.98 -10.12
N ILE A 279 -16.25 21.15 -9.87
CA ILE A 279 -16.35 19.69 -9.90
C ILE A 279 -17.22 19.21 -8.74
N SER A 280 -18.31 18.51 -9.10
CA SER A 280 -19.11 17.75 -8.14
C SER A 280 -18.46 16.39 -7.85
N SER A 281 -18.46 16.02 -6.57
CA SER A 281 -17.88 14.76 -6.10
C SER A 281 -18.53 13.53 -6.76
N ALA A 282 -19.86 13.58 -6.94
CA ALA A 282 -20.62 12.51 -7.57
C ALA A 282 -20.31 12.35 -9.07
N ALA A 283 -20.23 13.45 -9.84
CA ALA A 283 -19.92 13.37 -11.27
C ALA A 283 -18.48 12.88 -11.52
N LEU A 284 -17.53 13.34 -10.69
CA LEU A 284 -16.15 12.83 -10.74
C LEU A 284 -16.11 11.32 -10.44
N GLY A 285 -16.80 10.88 -9.39
CA GLY A 285 -16.90 9.47 -9.02
C GLY A 285 -17.51 8.61 -10.13
N SER A 286 -18.61 9.06 -10.76
CA SER A 286 -19.23 8.33 -11.87
C SER A 286 -18.31 8.24 -13.09
N VAL A 287 -17.64 9.33 -13.48
CA VAL A 287 -16.70 9.32 -14.62
C VAL A 287 -15.53 8.38 -14.36
N ILE A 288 -14.95 8.42 -13.17
CA ILE A 288 -13.82 7.54 -12.80
C ILE A 288 -14.25 6.08 -12.76
N SER A 289 -15.44 5.77 -12.22
CA SER A 289 -15.98 4.41 -12.24
C SER A 289 -16.22 3.90 -13.66
N ALA A 290 -16.70 4.76 -14.58
CA ALA A 290 -16.90 4.41 -15.98
C ALA A 290 -15.57 4.15 -16.70
N ILE A 291 -14.55 5.00 -16.49
CA ILE A 291 -13.18 4.81 -17.02
C ILE A 291 -12.56 3.52 -16.47
N ARG A 292 -12.79 3.23 -15.20
CA ARG A 292 -12.30 2.00 -14.58
C ARG A 292 -12.95 0.77 -15.19
N LEU A 293 -14.26 0.78 -15.35
CA LEU A 293 -15.02 -0.33 -15.92
C LEU A 293 -14.69 -0.55 -17.41
N SER A 294 -14.47 0.52 -18.19
CA SER A 294 -14.01 0.38 -19.58
C SER A 294 -12.59 -0.19 -19.66
N LEU A 295 -11.68 0.23 -18.77
CA LEU A 295 -10.32 -0.26 -18.69
C LEU A 295 -10.27 -1.72 -18.21
N SER A 296 -11.07 -2.08 -17.20
CA SER A 296 -11.13 -3.45 -16.67
C SER A 296 -11.60 -4.44 -17.74
N ARG A 297 -12.63 -4.05 -18.51
CA ARG A 297 -13.20 -4.84 -19.61
C ARG A 297 -12.24 -5.10 -20.75
N THR A 298 -11.37 -4.16 -21.08
CA THR A 298 -10.61 -4.20 -22.33
C THR A 298 -9.13 -4.50 -22.11
N ALA A 299 -8.47 -3.73 -21.25
CA ALA A 299 -7.03 -3.80 -21.05
C ALA A 299 -6.65 -4.84 -19.98
N LEU A 300 -7.33 -4.85 -18.83
CA LEU A 300 -6.95 -5.73 -17.71
C LEU A 300 -7.30 -7.19 -17.95
N GLN A 301 -8.40 -7.52 -18.66
CA GLN A 301 -8.70 -8.91 -19.05
C GLN A 301 -7.58 -9.55 -19.88
N ARG A 302 -6.91 -8.76 -20.72
CA ARG A 302 -5.81 -9.25 -21.56
C ARG A 302 -4.53 -9.45 -20.75
N LEU A 303 -4.29 -8.63 -19.74
CA LEU A 303 -3.06 -8.66 -18.94
C LEU A 303 -3.12 -9.67 -17.79
N LEU A 304 -4.31 -9.82 -17.21
CA LEU A 304 -4.65 -10.69 -16.10
C LEU A 304 -5.65 -11.76 -16.58
N PRO A 305 -5.22 -12.71 -17.43
CA PRO A 305 -6.09 -13.78 -17.87
C PRO A 305 -6.51 -14.62 -16.66
N LEU A 306 -7.82 -14.82 -16.49
CA LEU A 306 -8.41 -15.64 -15.45
C LEU A 306 -7.71 -17.00 -15.24
N PRO A 307 -7.34 -17.79 -16.28
CA PRO A 307 -6.68 -19.08 -16.07
C PRO A 307 -5.33 -18.97 -15.34
N LYS A 308 -4.58 -17.89 -15.56
CA LYS A 308 -3.31 -17.67 -14.85
C LYS A 308 -3.52 -17.18 -13.43
N ILE A 309 -4.56 -16.39 -13.17
CA ILE A 309 -4.95 -16.03 -11.80
C ILE A 309 -5.33 -17.29 -11.03
N THR A 310 -6.17 -18.15 -11.61
CA THR A 310 -6.56 -19.40 -10.97
C THR A 310 -5.35 -20.29 -10.73
N SER A 311 -4.38 -20.35 -11.64
CA SER A 311 -3.16 -21.14 -11.42
C SER A 311 -2.30 -20.59 -10.27
N ILE A 312 -2.12 -19.27 -10.17
CA ILE A 312 -1.40 -18.64 -9.05
C ILE A 312 -2.15 -18.87 -7.73
N LEU A 313 -3.47 -18.71 -7.71
CA LEU A 313 -4.30 -18.98 -6.53
C LEU A 313 -4.23 -20.46 -6.11
N THR A 314 -4.19 -21.39 -7.07
CA THR A 314 -3.98 -22.82 -6.76
C THR A 314 -2.60 -23.07 -6.18
N VAL A 315 -1.55 -22.37 -6.62
CA VAL A 315 -0.21 -22.47 -6.00
C VAL A 315 -0.22 -21.91 -4.57
N LEU A 316 -0.89 -20.78 -4.33
CA LEU A 316 -1.07 -20.27 -2.97
C LEU A 316 -1.78 -21.29 -2.07
N ARG A 317 -2.87 -21.90 -2.55
CA ARG A 317 -3.57 -22.96 -1.81
C ARG A 317 -2.69 -24.19 -1.56
N ASP A 318 -2.06 -24.73 -2.61
CA ASP A 318 -1.36 -26.01 -2.56
C ASP A 318 -0.11 -25.95 -1.69
N PHE A 319 0.64 -24.84 -1.75
CA PHE A 319 1.93 -24.70 -1.07
C PHE A 319 1.88 -23.89 0.23
N PHE A 320 1.11 -22.79 0.28
CA PHE A 320 1.04 -21.98 1.51
C PHE A 320 0.00 -22.50 2.49
N LEU A 321 -1.15 -22.99 2.00
CA LEU A 321 -2.19 -23.58 2.86
C LEU A 321 -2.07 -25.11 2.98
N LEU A 322 -0.94 -25.67 2.54
CA LEU A 322 -0.59 -27.08 2.61
C LEU A 322 -1.61 -28.04 1.94
N GLY A 323 -2.33 -27.58 0.92
CA GLY A 323 -3.26 -28.43 0.16
C GLY A 323 -2.58 -29.68 -0.43
N ARG A 324 -1.29 -29.58 -0.79
CA ARG A 324 -0.45 -30.73 -1.11
C ARG A 324 0.31 -31.21 0.13
N GLY A 325 -0.28 -32.14 0.88
CA GLY A 325 0.34 -32.66 2.11
C GLY A 325 1.73 -33.30 1.90
N GLU A 326 2.02 -33.84 0.71
CA GLU A 326 3.34 -34.36 0.36
C GLU A 326 4.43 -33.29 0.40
N PHE A 327 4.11 -32.05 0.02
CA PHE A 327 5.06 -30.93 0.06
C PHE A 327 5.50 -30.63 1.48
N ALA A 328 4.57 -30.59 2.42
CA ALA A 328 4.87 -30.35 3.83
C ALA A 328 5.83 -31.44 4.36
N VAL A 329 5.59 -32.70 4.02
CA VAL A 329 6.44 -33.84 4.42
C VAL A 329 7.83 -33.72 3.82
N ALA A 330 7.93 -33.47 2.51
CA ALA A 330 9.18 -33.32 1.80
C ALA A 330 10.02 -32.14 2.32
N LEU A 331 9.37 -31.00 2.57
CA LEU A 331 10.02 -29.79 3.08
C LEU A 331 10.54 -29.99 4.51
N VAL A 332 9.72 -30.57 5.39
CA VAL A 332 10.14 -30.90 6.77
C VAL A 332 11.30 -31.89 6.76
N ALA A 333 11.23 -32.95 5.96
CA ALA A 333 12.31 -33.94 5.84
C ALA A 333 13.62 -33.31 5.34
N ALA A 334 13.56 -32.45 4.31
CA ALA A 334 14.72 -31.75 3.77
C ALA A 334 15.33 -30.77 4.79
N ALA A 335 14.50 -30.05 5.55
CA ALA A 335 14.95 -29.17 6.63
C ALA A 335 15.60 -29.97 7.77
N ASP A 336 14.96 -31.06 8.19
CA ASP A 336 15.44 -31.92 9.28
C ASP A 336 16.77 -32.59 8.96
N GLU A 337 16.96 -33.08 7.74
CA GLU A 337 18.23 -33.64 7.27
C GLU A 337 19.36 -32.60 7.36
N ARG A 338 19.09 -31.35 6.96
CA ARG A 338 20.06 -30.26 7.08
C ARG A 338 20.39 -29.92 8.53
N LEU A 339 19.41 -29.95 9.43
CA LEU A 339 19.65 -29.75 10.86
C LEU A 339 20.50 -30.88 11.45
N VAL A 340 20.27 -32.13 11.06
CA VAL A 340 21.08 -33.27 11.50
C VAL A 340 22.52 -33.16 11.00
N LEU A 341 22.73 -32.84 9.71
CA LEU A 341 24.07 -32.61 9.17
C LEU A 341 24.80 -31.48 9.90
N ARG A 342 24.07 -30.39 10.21
CA ARG A 342 24.62 -29.27 10.97
C ARG A 342 25.02 -29.67 12.38
N THR A 343 24.16 -30.38 13.11
CA THR A 343 24.48 -30.85 14.47
C THR A 343 25.70 -31.79 14.48
N LYS A 344 25.81 -32.71 13.52
CA LYS A 344 27.00 -33.56 13.34
C LYS A 344 28.26 -32.74 13.06
N ASN A 345 28.17 -31.75 12.17
CA ASN A 345 29.32 -30.90 11.84
C ASN A 345 29.72 -29.97 13.00
N MET A 346 28.77 -29.50 13.81
CA MET A 346 29.05 -28.71 15.01
C MET A 346 29.77 -29.52 16.09
N LEU A 347 29.45 -30.80 16.25
CA LEU A 347 30.16 -31.70 17.17
C LEU A 347 31.60 -32.01 16.71
N ALA A 348 31.91 -31.81 15.43
CA ALA A 348 33.23 -32.05 14.85
C ALA A 348 34.08 -30.79 14.64
N ALA A 349 33.52 -29.58 14.82
CA ALA A 349 34.18 -28.31 14.49
C ALA A 349 34.79 -27.61 15.73
N PRO A 350 35.93 -26.90 15.58
CA PRO A 350 36.55 -26.12 16.66
C PRO A 350 35.69 -24.91 17.08
N PRO A 351 35.80 -24.44 18.34
CA PRO A 351 34.88 -23.48 18.97
C PRO A 351 34.77 -22.12 18.27
N ASP A 352 35.80 -21.69 17.53
CA ASP A 352 35.82 -20.39 16.84
C ASP A 352 34.97 -20.35 15.55
N ALA A 353 34.63 -21.50 14.97
CA ALA A 353 33.83 -21.58 13.74
C ALA A 353 32.31 -21.44 13.97
N LEU A 354 31.85 -21.46 15.23
CA LEU A 354 30.44 -21.53 15.60
C LEU A 354 29.68 -20.21 15.38
N ARG A 355 30.37 -19.05 15.40
CA ARG A 355 29.73 -17.73 15.23
C ARG A 355 29.39 -17.36 13.78
N GLY A 356 29.96 -18.05 12.78
CA GLY A 356 29.80 -17.74 11.35
C GLY A 356 28.69 -18.51 10.63
N MET A 357 28.03 -19.48 11.28
CA MET A 357 27.07 -20.37 10.62
C MET A 357 25.63 -19.82 10.60
N GLN A 358 25.41 -18.52 10.31
CA GLN A 358 24.05 -18.08 9.98
C GLN A 358 23.59 -18.79 8.70
N ILE A 359 22.35 -19.31 8.68
CA ILE A 359 21.81 -20.00 7.51
C ILE A 359 21.79 -18.98 6.37
N LYS A 360 22.60 -19.22 5.33
CA LYS A 360 22.67 -18.34 4.15
C LYS A 360 21.42 -18.53 3.31
N SER A 361 21.01 -17.49 2.59
CA SER A 361 19.87 -17.55 1.64
C SER A 361 20.02 -18.69 0.62
N ALA A 362 21.25 -18.98 0.18
CA ALA A 362 21.55 -20.09 -0.73
C ALA A 362 21.25 -21.49 -0.13
N GLU A 363 21.32 -21.65 1.20
CA GLU A 363 20.95 -22.91 1.85
C GLU A 363 19.44 -23.09 1.90
N LEU A 364 18.69 -22.00 2.11
CA LEU A 364 17.23 -22.00 2.11
C LEU A 364 16.66 -22.36 0.73
N THR A 365 17.20 -21.77 -0.33
CA THR A 365 16.81 -22.11 -1.70
C THR A 365 17.15 -23.57 -2.04
N ALA A 366 18.29 -24.08 -1.58
CA ALA A 366 18.65 -25.48 -1.77
C ALA A 366 17.69 -26.46 -1.06
N ILE A 367 17.20 -26.11 0.14
CA ILE A 367 16.19 -26.90 0.86
C ILE A 367 14.88 -26.94 0.08
N LEU A 368 14.40 -25.78 -0.38
CA LEU A 368 13.18 -25.68 -1.18
C LEU A 368 13.30 -26.48 -2.48
N HIS A 369 14.40 -26.31 -3.22
CA HIS A 369 14.63 -27.06 -4.47
C HIS A 369 14.70 -28.57 -4.23
N LYS A 370 15.31 -29.02 -3.13
CA LYS A 370 15.33 -30.44 -2.78
C LYS A 370 13.91 -30.96 -2.53
N ALA A 371 13.10 -30.23 -1.75
CA ALA A 371 11.71 -30.59 -1.48
C ALA A 371 10.86 -30.65 -2.76
N LEU A 372 10.99 -29.65 -3.64
CA LEU A 372 10.30 -29.63 -4.93
C LEU A 372 10.76 -30.77 -5.85
N SER A 373 12.05 -31.11 -5.85
CA SER A 373 12.59 -32.23 -6.62
C SER A 373 12.05 -33.58 -6.13
N THR A 374 11.98 -33.77 -4.80
CA THR A 374 11.38 -34.99 -4.23
C THR A 374 9.92 -35.13 -4.61
N LEU A 375 9.16 -34.03 -4.64
CA LEU A 375 7.77 -34.06 -5.12
C LEU A 375 7.67 -34.42 -6.60
N SER A 376 8.52 -33.82 -7.43
CA SER A 376 8.55 -34.15 -8.85
C SER A 376 8.87 -35.63 -9.10
N SER A 377 9.55 -36.31 -8.16
CA SER A 377 9.85 -37.74 -8.26
C SER A 377 8.77 -38.66 -7.66
N THR A 378 7.92 -38.15 -6.77
CA THR A 378 6.83 -38.93 -6.16
C THR A 378 5.55 -38.91 -7.00
N VAL A 379 5.40 -37.91 -7.87
CA VAL A 379 4.27 -37.82 -8.81
C VAL A 379 4.42 -38.91 -9.90
N PRO A 380 3.41 -39.77 -10.11
CA PRO A 380 3.44 -40.80 -11.14
C PRO A 380 3.46 -40.20 -12.56
N GLU A 381 4.11 -40.87 -13.52
CA GLU A 381 4.33 -40.41 -14.91
C GLU A 381 3.06 -40.01 -15.69
N SER A 382 1.86 -40.35 -15.19
CA SER A 382 0.55 -39.94 -15.74
C SER A 382 0.28 -38.43 -15.62
N ASP A 383 0.87 -37.75 -14.63
CA ASP A 383 0.66 -36.32 -14.35
C ASP A 383 1.91 -35.48 -14.66
N ALA A 384 2.78 -35.96 -15.55
CA ALA A 384 4.07 -35.37 -15.89
C ALA A 384 4.01 -33.92 -16.44
N ASP A 385 2.81 -33.44 -16.81
CA ASP A 385 2.53 -32.07 -17.24
C ASP A 385 1.93 -31.20 -16.12
N ASP A 386 2.30 -31.42 -14.85
CA ASP A 386 1.79 -30.62 -13.73
C ASP A 386 2.34 -29.18 -13.79
N SER A 387 1.67 -28.36 -14.59
CA SER A 387 1.99 -26.95 -14.88
C SER A 387 2.03 -26.11 -13.59
N THR A 388 1.38 -26.57 -12.52
CA THR A 388 1.38 -25.90 -11.22
C THR A 388 2.71 -26.06 -10.47
N LEU A 389 3.38 -27.22 -10.56
CA LEU A 389 4.69 -27.45 -9.94
C LEU A 389 5.79 -26.64 -10.63
N TYR A 390 5.72 -26.53 -11.96
CA TYR A 390 6.64 -25.70 -12.73
C TYR A 390 6.52 -24.23 -12.33
N LEU A 391 5.28 -23.71 -12.27
CA LEU A 391 4.98 -22.34 -11.84
C LEU A 391 5.41 -22.12 -10.38
N ALA A 392 5.16 -23.06 -9.49
CA ALA A 392 5.59 -22.98 -8.10
C ALA A 392 7.11 -22.91 -7.96
N ARG A 393 7.88 -23.64 -8.78
CA ARG A 393 9.35 -23.56 -8.77
C ARG A 393 9.89 -22.19 -9.16
N GLU A 394 9.17 -21.47 -10.02
CA GLU A 394 9.55 -20.12 -10.46
C GLU A 394 9.14 -19.06 -9.43
N LEU A 395 7.98 -19.20 -8.79
CA LEU A 395 7.40 -18.17 -7.92
C LEU A 395 7.75 -18.32 -6.43
N LEU A 396 8.04 -19.53 -5.94
CA LEU A 396 8.26 -19.78 -4.52
C LEU A 396 9.70 -19.52 -4.10
N HIS A 397 9.86 -18.79 -3.00
CA HIS A 397 11.14 -18.61 -2.34
C HIS A 397 11.03 -18.88 -0.84
N LEU A 398 12.09 -19.43 -0.26
CA LEU A 398 12.22 -19.58 1.19
C LEU A 398 13.20 -18.53 1.69
N GLY A 399 12.72 -17.61 2.53
CA GLY A 399 13.50 -16.45 2.97
C GLY A 399 13.15 -16.00 4.39
N PRO A 400 13.73 -14.89 4.86
CA PRO A 400 13.29 -14.26 6.09
C PRO A 400 11.82 -13.85 5.97
N PRO A 401 10.99 -14.08 7.00
CA PRO A 401 9.57 -13.75 6.92
C PRO A 401 9.39 -12.23 6.74
N PRO A 402 8.51 -11.79 5.82
CA PRO A 402 8.17 -10.38 5.69
C PRO A 402 7.49 -9.90 6.98
N ARG A 403 7.72 -8.64 7.37
CA ARG A 403 7.06 -8.07 8.54
C ARG A 403 5.56 -7.92 8.23
N PRO A 404 4.66 -8.47 9.06
CA PRO A 404 3.23 -8.26 8.87
C PRO A 404 2.91 -6.79 9.16
N HIS A 405 2.57 -6.03 8.12
CA HIS A 405 2.02 -4.69 8.28
C HIS A 405 0.52 -4.81 8.58
N PRO A 406 -0.02 -4.04 9.55
CA PRO A 406 -1.45 -4.05 9.83
C PRO A 406 -2.20 -3.50 8.62
N THR A 407 -2.95 -4.36 7.93
CA THR A 407 -3.82 -3.94 6.84
C THR A 407 -5.18 -3.52 7.39
N PRO A 408 -5.71 -2.37 6.95
CA PRO A 408 -7.10 -2.05 7.22
C PRO A 408 -7.96 -3.15 6.57
N ASN A 409 -8.86 -3.76 7.35
CA ASN A 409 -9.85 -4.79 6.96
C ASN A 409 -9.48 -6.26 7.18
N LEU A 410 -8.25 -6.62 7.53
CA LEU A 410 -7.91 -8.00 7.91
C LEU A 410 -7.61 -8.10 9.42
N PRO A 411 -8.06 -9.18 10.08
CA PRO A 411 -7.73 -9.42 11.47
C PRO A 411 -6.22 -9.64 11.61
N THR A 412 -5.58 -8.88 12.50
CA THR A 412 -4.14 -8.99 12.74
C THR A 412 -3.86 -10.31 13.47
N PRO A 413 -2.97 -11.18 12.96
CA PRO A 413 -2.61 -12.40 13.66
C PRO A 413 -1.90 -12.07 14.98
N ALA A 414 -2.04 -12.94 15.98
CA ALA A 414 -1.35 -12.77 17.25
C ALA A 414 0.18 -12.70 17.06
N PRO A 415 0.93 -11.92 17.86
CA PRO A 415 2.36 -11.64 17.66
C PRO A 415 3.32 -12.82 17.95
N THR A 416 2.81 -14.06 18.02
CA THR A 416 3.60 -15.26 18.26
C THR A 416 4.29 -15.71 16.97
N SER A 417 5.62 -15.77 16.98
CA SER A 417 6.40 -16.22 15.83
C SER A 417 6.39 -17.75 15.72
N PHE A 418 5.70 -18.28 14.70
CA PHE A 418 5.81 -19.69 14.27
C PHE A 418 6.92 -19.90 13.24
N ALA A 419 7.51 -18.83 12.73
CA ALA A 419 8.54 -18.86 11.69
C ALA A 419 9.86 -19.55 12.13
N SER A 420 10.08 -19.75 13.43
CA SER A 420 11.29 -20.39 13.97
C SER A 420 11.17 -21.91 14.16
N PHE A 421 10.03 -22.53 13.84
CA PHE A 421 9.87 -23.99 14.05
C PHE A 421 10.55 -24.83 12.96
N LEU A 422 10.57 -24.38 11.70
CA LEU A 422 11.22 -25.14 10.63
C LEU A 422 12.74 -25.18 10.77
N LEU A 423 13.34 -24.01 10.99
CA LEU A 423 14.76 -23.80 11.13
C LEU A 423 15.01 -22.87 12.33
N PRO A 424 16.16 -22.96 13.01
CA PRO A 424 16.49 -22.09 14.13
C PRO A 424 16.49 -20.60 13.78
N THR A 425 16.73 -20.26 12.51
CA THR A 425 16.54 -18.91 11.97
C THR A 425 15.08 -18.75 11.52
N PRO A 426 14.43 -17.61 11.77
CA PRO A 426 13.05 -17.40 11.33
C PRO A 426 12.97 -17.49 9.80
N THR A 427 12.20 -18.45 9.30
CA THR A 427 11.98 -18.68 7.87
C THR A 427 10.50 -18.65 7.53
N GLY A 428 10.20 -18.02 6.39
CA GLY A 428 8.86 -17.99 5.81
C GLY A 428 8.93 -18.36 4.34
N LEU A 429 7.92 -19.06 3.86
CA LEU A 429 7.67 -19.17 2.43
C LEU A 429 7.17 -17.81 1.93
N THR A 430 7.74 -17.31 0.86
CA THR A 430 7.32 -16.08 0.19
C THR A 430 7.07 -16.38 -1.28
N LEU A 431 6.12 -15.66 -1.88
CA LEU A 431 5.81 -15.77 -3.30
C LEU A 431 6.29 -14.49 -3.97
N HIS A 432 7.18 -14.62 -4.96
CA HIS A 432 7.57 -13.50 -5.80
C HIS A 432 6.54 -13.36 -6.92
N THR A 433 5.67 -12.37 -6.79
CA THR A 433 4.64 -12.11 -7.80
C THR A 433 5.22 -11.26 -8.93
N PRO A 434 5.37 -11.77 -10.17
CA PRO A 434 5.82 -10.95 -11.27
C PRO A 434 4.75 -9.90 -11.63
N SER A 435 5.20 -8.70 -11.99
CA SER A 435 4.33 -7.70 -12.64
C SER A 435 3.66 -8.34 -13.87
N PRO A 436 2.33 -8.22 -14.07
CA PRO A 436 1.38 -7.28 -13.47
C PRO A 436 0.50 -7.87 -12.33
N TYR A 437 0.78 -9.08 -11.84
CA TYR A 437 -0.10 -9.76 -10.86
C TYR A 437 -0.05 -9.13 -9.46
N ASP A 438 0.91 -8.23 -9.20
CA ASP A 438 0.96 -7.36 -8.01
C ASP A 438 -0.26 -6.42 -7.92
N LEU A 439 -0.93 -6.14 -9.05
CA LEU A 439 -2.21 -5.41 -9.05
C LEU A 439 -3.34 -6.16 -8.32
N PHE A 440 -3.24 -7.49 -8.25
CA PHE A 440 -4.23 -8.35 -7.60
C PHE A 440 -3.73 -8.86 -6.24
N LEU A 441 -2.47 -9.29 -6.14
CA LEU A 441 -1.88 -9.78 -4.89
C LEU A 441 -1.03 -8.71 -4.26
N SER A 442 -1.55 -8.04 -3.24
CA SER A 442 -0.79 -7.01 -2.54
C SER A 442 0.31 -7.62 -1.64
N SER A 443 1.43 -6.90 -1.49
CA SER A 443 2.52 -7.26 -0.58
C SER A 443 2.06 -7.69 0.83
N PRO A 444 1.13 -7.00 1.52
CA PRO A 444 0.67 -7.45 2.83
C PRO A 444 -0.17 -8.73 2.78
N GLU A 445 -0.94 -9.01 1.72
CA GLU A 445 -1.65 -10.28 1.58
C GLU A 445 -0.67 -11.46 1.49
N LEU A 446 0.43 -11.28 0.74
CA LEU A 446 1.49 -12.28 0.64
C LEU A 446 2.21 -12.49 1.98
N ALA A 447 2.41 -11.43 2.75
CA ALA A 447 2.96 -11.54 4.10
C ALA A 447 2.03 -12.35 5.04
N LEU A 448 0.72 -12.18 4.90
CA LEU A 448 -0.26 -12.97 5.64
C LEU A 448 -0.22 -14.44 5.22
N TYR A 449 -0.19 -14.76 3.93
CA TYR A 449 0.01 -16.15 3.48
C TYR A 449 1.30 -16.76 4.03
N SER A 450 2.40 -16.01 4.06
CA SER A 450 3.66 -16.46 4.67
C SER A 450 3.48 -16.82 6.15
N SER A 451 2.74 -15.99 6.90
CA SER A 451 2.42 -16.26 8.30
C SER A 451 1.52 -17.49 8.47
N LEU A 452 0.50 -17.65 7.63
CA LEU A 452 -0.40 -18.81 7.63
C LEU A 452 0.37 -20.10 7.33
N ALA A 453 1.26 -20.06 6.33
CA ALA A 453 2.10 -21.20 5.97
C ALA A 453 3.01 -21.60 7.13
N SER A 454 3.67 -20.63 7.78
CA SER A 454 4.52 -20.91 8.95
C SER A 454 3.74 -21.57 10.10
N TYR A 455 2.51 -21.13 10.34
CA TYR A 455 1.62 -21.68 11.35
C TYR A 455 1.22 -23.12 11.05
N LEU A 456 0.63 -23.37 9.87
CA LEU A 456 0.19 -24.71 9.47
C LEU A 456 1.36 -25.70 9.38
N LEU A 457 2.51 -25.23 8.87
CA LEU A 457 3.69 -26.07 8.72
C LEU A 457 4.32 -26.44 10.07
N SER A 458 4.24 -25.55 11.07
CA SER A 458 4.67 -25.87 12.45
C SER A 458 3.82 -26.98 13.07
N LEU A 459 2.49 -26.93 12.88
CA LEU A 459 1.55 -27.96 13.32
C LEU A 459 1.86 -29.30 12.64
N ARG A 460 2.00 -29.28 11.31
CA ARG A 460 2.30 -30.49 10.52
C ARG A 460 3.65 -31.09 10.90
N ARG A 461 4.67 -30.27 11.12
CA ARG A 461 5.99 -30.70 11.56
C ARG A 461 5.93 -31.41 12.92
N ALA A 462 5.24 -30.83 13.91
CA ALA A 462 5.10 -31.45 15.22
C ALA A 462 4.38 -32.81 15.13
N HIS A 463 3.31 -32.90 14.32
CA HIS A 463 2.63 -34.16 14.06
C HIS A 463 3.56 -35.21 13.42
N LEU A 464 4.35 -34.83 12.41
CA LEU A 464 5.32 -35.72 11.76
C LEU A 464 6.42 -36.19 12.72
N ARG A 465 6.93 -35.32 13.59
CA ARG A 465 7.97 -35.67 14.57
C ARG A 465 7.44 -36.62 15.64
N LEU A 466 6.25 -36.37 16.18
CA LEU A 466 5.65 -37.28 17.16
C LEU A 466 5.34 -38.64 16.54
N THR A 467 4.78 -38.65 15.33
CA THR A 467 4.48 -39.92 14.64
C THR A 467 5.76 -40.66 14.24
N SER A 468 6.85 -39.97 13.90
CA SER A 468 8.15 -40.62 13.65
C SER A 468 8.71 -41.28 14.90
N LEU A 469 8.63 -40.63 16.08
CA LEU A 469 9.00 -41.26 17.35
C LEU A 469 8.15 -42.51 17.62
N TRP A 470 6.87 -42.46 17.24
CA TRP A 470 5.95 -43.60 17.37
C TRP A 470 6.30 -44.77 16.45
N ARG A 471 6.94 -44.49 15.29
CA ARG A 471 7.44 -45.50 14.34
C ARG A 471 8.74 -46.16 14.78
N GLU A 472 9.51 -45.51 15.65
CA GLU A 472 10.73 -46.08 16.23
C GLU A 472 10.38 -47.18 17.25
N SER A 473 9.98 -48.34 16.71
CA SER A 473 9.61 -49.56 17.43
C SER A 473 10.52 -49.92 18.63
N PRO A 474 11.87 -49.85 18.54
CA PRO A 474 12.73 -50.20 19.68
C PRO A 474 12.60 -49.28 20.90
N LEU A 475 12.08 -48.06 20.75
CA LEU A 475 11.84 -47.13 21.87
C LEU A 475 10.63 -47.53 22.71
N ARG A 476 9.63 -48.18 22.09
CA ARG A 476 8.38 -48.59 22.75
C ARG A 476 8.34 -50.08 23.06
N ARG A 477 8.96 -50.90 22.20
CA ARG A 477 8.94 -52.37 22.26
C ARG A 477 10.38 -52.87 22.25
N SER A 478 11.01 -52.90 23.42
CA SER A 478 12.33 -53.51 23.59
C SER A 478 12.22 -54.91 24.16
N HIS A 479 12.64 -55.90 23.38
CA HIS A 479 12.78 -57.28 23.81
C HIS A 479 14.27 -57.67 23.71
N PRO A 480 15.08 -57.48 24.77
CA PRO A 480 16.50 -57.83 24.74
C PRO A 480 16.64 -59.33 24.45
N CYS A 481 17.35 -59.64 23.37
CA CYS A 481 17.66 -61.01 22.97
C CYS A 481 18.79 -61.59 23.84
N PRO A 482 18.85 -62.91 24.01
CA PRO A 482 20.00 -63.53 24.65
C PRO A 482 21.29 -63.25 23.88
N PRO A 483 22.41 -63.03 24.58
CA PRO A 483 23.70 -62.88 23.92
C PRO A 483 24.04 -64.16 23.15
N GLY A 484 24.75 -64.07 22.02
CA GLY A 484 25.04 -65.23 21.17
C GLY A 484 25.81 -66.34 21.92
N PRO A 485 25.66 -67.62 21.52
CA PRO A 485 26.48 -68.70 22.08
C PRO A 485 27.98 -68.45 21.81
N PRO A 486 28.90 -68.80 22.72
CA PRO A 486 28.71 -69.63 23.92
C PRO A 486 28.26 -68.86 25.18
N THR A 487 28.18 -67.53 25.11
CA THR A 487 27.93 -66.68 26.30
C THR A 487 26.52 -66.84 26.88
N SER A 488 25.51 -67.15 26.06
CA SER A 488 24.13 -67.47 26.50
C SER A 488 24.03 -68.65 27.46
N CYS A 489 24.93 -69.62 27.33
CA CYS A 489 24.93 -70.84 28.16
C CYS A 489 25.68 -70.65 29.48
N THR A 490 26.36 -69.52 29.67
CA THR A 490 27.07 -69.20 30.92
C THR A 490 26.12 -68.59 31.95
N PRO A 491 26.33 -68.83 33.26
CA PRO A 491 25.57 -68.16 34.32
C PRO A 491 25.73 -66.63 34.24
N HIS A 492 26.88 -66.15 33.76
CA HIS A 492 27.15 -64.74 33.51
C HIS A 492 26.25 -64.15 32.43
N GLY A 493 26.10 -64.81 31.28
CA GLY A 493 25.20 -64.36 30.20
C GLY A 493 23.72 -64.40 30.58
N ALA A 494 23.32 -65.39 31.38
CA ALA A 494 21.96 -65.46 31.95
C ALA A 494 21.70 -64.30 32.94
N ALA A 495 22.69 -63.95 33.79
CA ALA A 495 22.61 -62.81 34.70
C ALA A 495 22.56 -61.47 33.95
N LEU A 496 23.37 -61.30 32.90
CA LEU A 496 23.39 -60.11 32.05
C LEU A 496 22.05 -59.89 31.32
N LEU A 497 21.46 -60.95 30.77
CA LEU A 497 20.14 -60.87 30.14
C LEU A 497 19.05 -60.53 31.16
N LYS A 498 19.12 -61.08 32.37
CA LYS A 498 18.18 -60.75 33.44
C LYS A 498 18.26 -59.26 33.80
N THR A 499 19.47 -58.71 33.98
CA THR A 499 19.65 -57.28 34.28
C THR A 499 19.19 -56.40 33.13
N GLN A 500 19.46 -56.77 31.87
CA GLN A 500 18.95 -56.05 30.69
C GLN A 500 17.42 -56.06 30.60
N ARG A 501 16.77 -57.19 30.90
CA ARG A 501 15.30 -57.29 30.95
C ARG A 501 14.70 -56.45 32.07
N GLU A 502 15.30 -56.45 33.25
CA GLU A 502 14.86 -55.62 34.38
C GLU A 502 15.00 -54.13 34.07
N ARG A 503 16.13 -53.71 33.49
CA ARG A 503 16.34 -52.33 33.01
C ARG A 503 15.31 -51.93 31.96
N ALA A 504 15.08 -52.79 30.96
CA ALA A 504 14.08 -52.55 29.92
C ALA A 504 12.65 -52.47 30.48
N ALA A 505 12.30 -53.31 31.45
CA ALA A 505 11.00 -53.28 32.12
C ALA A 505 10.80 -51.99 32.93
N ARG A 506 11.80 -51.57 33.72
CA ARG A 506 11.76 -50.30 34.47
C ARG A 506 11.59 -49.11 33.54
N ARG A 507 12.37 -49.06 32.45
CA ARG A 507 12.25 -48.03 31.41
C ARG A 507 10.86 -48.00 30.79
N ASN A 508 10.31 -49.16 30.41
CA ASN A 508 8.98 -49.23 29.82
C ASN A 508 7.90 -48.71 30.77
N VAL A 509 8.01 -48.98 32.08
CA VAL A 509 7.08 -48.43 33.08
C VAL A 509 7.23 -46.92 33.19
N ALA A 510 8.45 -46.39 33.23
CA ALA A 510 8.72 -44.95 33.30
C ALA A 510 8.25 -44.19 32.06
N LEU A 511 8.34 -44.78 30.87
CA LEU A 511 7.95 -44.14 29.59
C LEU A 511 6.45 -44.25 29.28
N ARG A 512 5.68 -45.10 29.97
CA ARG A 512 4.21 -45.21 29.77
C ARG A 512 3.47 -43.87 29.82
N PRO A 513 3.65 -43.01 30.84
CA PRO A 513 2.97 -41.70 30.87
C PRO A 513 3.39 -40.81 29.70
N VAL A 514 4.68 -40.82 29.34
CA VAL A 514 5.19 -40.04 28.20
C VAL A 514 4.52 -40.47 26.90
N TRP A 515 4.39 -41.79 26.65
CA TRP A 515 3.71 -42.32 25.47
C TRP A 515 2.20 -42.10 25.49
N ALA A 516 1.57 -42.08 26.67
CA ALA A 516 0.16 -41.74 26.80
C ALA A 516 -0.10 -40.26 26.44
N VAL A 517 0.74 -39.35 26.93
CA VAL A 517 0.68 -37.91 26.58
C VAL A 517 1.01 -37.70 25.11
N ALA A 518 2.05 -38.35 24.58
CA ALA A 518 2.39 -38.28 23.16
C ALA A 518 1.26 -38.82 22.26
N GLY A 519 0.58 -39.89 22.67
CA GLY A 519 -0.59 -40.43 21.97
C GLY A 519 -1.77 -39.44 21.97
N ALA A 520 -2.06 -38.82 23.12
CA ALA A 520 -3.09 -37.78 23.22
C ALA A 520 -2.74 -36.54 22.37
N ALA A 521 -1.47 -36.12 22.36
CA ALA A 521 -1.00 -35.01 21.55
C ALA A 521 -1.07 -35.32 20.04
N VAL A 522 -0.73 -36.54 19.61
CA VAL A 522 -0.88 -36.97 18.21
C VAL A 522 -2.35 -36.92 17.79
N PHE A 523 -3.26 -37.41 18.64
CA PHE A 523 -4.70 -37.33 18.38
C PHE A 523 -5.17 -35.88 18.25
N LEU A 524 -4.84 -35.02 19.22
CA LEU A 524 -5.21 -33.60 19.18
C LEU A 524 -4.69 -32.90 17.91
N LEU A 525 -3.42 -33.10 17.57
CA LEU A 525 -2.81 -32.50 16.38
C LEU A 525 -3.43 -33.04 15.08
N ALA A 526 -3.83 -34.31 15.05
CA ALA A 526 -4.50 -34.91 13.90
C ALA A 526 -5.91 -34.32 13.69
N GLU A 527 -6.71 -34.22 14.75
CA GLU A 527 -8.05 -33.63 14.70
C GLU A 527 -8.00 -32.13 14.34
N LEU A 528 -7.05 -31.38 14.93
CA LEU A 528 -6.84 -29.97 14.57
C LEU A 528 -6.43 -29.82 13.10
N GLY A 529 -5.50 -30.66 12.62
CA GLY A 529 -5.09 -30.66 11.22
C GLY A 529 -6.25 -30.99 10.27
N ALA A 530 -7.07 -31.99 10.62
CA ALA A 530 -8.23 -32.39 9.83
C ALA A 530 -9.27 -31.28 9.72
N TYR A 531 -9.59 -30.60 10.84
CA TYR A 531 -10.50 -29.46 10.84
C TYR A 531 -9.95 -28.26 10.03
N PHE A 532 -8.67 -27.91 10.22
CA PHE A 532 -8.07 -26.76 9.54
C PHE A 532 -7.91 -26.98 8.02
N GLU A 533 -7.33 -28.09 7.59
CA GLU A 533 -7.12 -28.39 6.17
C GLU A 533 -8.42 -28.82 5.48
N GLY A 534 -9.23 -29.64 6.16
CA GLY A 534 -10.42 -30.28 5.59
C GLY A 534 -11.67 -29.41 5.58
N ASP A 535 -12.00 -28.74 6.69
CA ASP A 535 -13.26 -27.98 6.77
C ASP A 535 -13.03 -26.50 6.44
N VAL A 536 -12.01 -25.88 7.04
CA VAL A 536 -11.77 -24.43 6.91
C VAL A 536 -11.18 -24.07 5.55
N VAL A 537 -10.00 -24.62 5.22
CA VAL A 537 -9.27 -24.25 3.99
C VAL A 537 -10.03 -24.71 2.75
N ARG A 538 -10.46 -25.97 2.71
CA ARG A 538 -11.21 -26.51 1.57
C ARG A 538 -12.56 -25.82 1.40
N GLY A 539 -13.33 -25.65 2.47
CA GLY A 539 -14.65 -25.00 2.40
C GLY A 539 -14.56 -23.55 1.91
N ALA A 540 -13.59 -22.78 2.42
CA ALA A 540 -13.35 -21.42 1.95
C ALA A 540 -12.90 -21.39 0.48
N TRP A 541 -12.07 -22.34 0.06
CA TRP A 541 -11.60 -22.43 -1.32
C TRP A 541 -12.72 -22.80 -2.30
N GLU A 542 -13.60 -23.72 -1.93
CA GLU A 542 -14.77 -24.09 -2.75
C GLU A 542 -15.73 -22.89 -2.90
N ALA A 543 -15.92 -22.09 -1.84
CA ALA A 543 -16.67 -20.84 -1.90
C ALA A 543 -16.02 -19.79 -2.83
N LEU A 544 -14.69 -19.66 -2.79
CA LEU A 544 -13.96 -18.78 -3.72
C LEU A 544 -14.02 -19.32 -5.16
N GLY A 545 -13.90 -20.63 -5.35
CA GLY A 545 -13.93 -21.29 -6.65
C GLY A 545 -15.30 -21.21 -7.32
N THR A 546 -16.38 -21.42 -6.57
CA THR A 546 -17.77 -21.19 -7.03
C THR A 546 -17.95 -19.72 -7.36
N TRP A 547 -17.51 -18.80 -6.48
CA TRP A 547 -17.55 -17.38 -6.80
C TRP A 547 -16.80 -17.10 -8.09
N ILE A 548 -15.58 -17.62 -8.32
CA ILE A 548 -14.81 -17.42 -9.57
C ILE A 548 -15.53 -18.03 -10.79
N GLY A 549 -16.07 -19.25 -10.65
CA GLY A 549 -16.68 -20.03 -11.73
C GLY A 549 -18.08 -19.57 -12.15
N GLU A 550 -18.92 -19.10 -11.23
CA GLU A 550 -20.29 -18.62 -11.50
C GLU A 550 -20.34 -17.34 -12.37
N GLY A 551 -19.21 -16.68 -12.61
CA GLY A 551 -19.13 -15.55 -13.55
C GLY A 551 -18.78 -15.95 -14.97
N GLY A 552 -18.90 -17.23 -15.29
CA GLY A 552 -18.62 -17.80 -16.60
C GLY A 552 -19.56 -17.35 -17.72
N ASP A 553 -20.67 -16.67 -17.42
CA ASP A 553 -21.57 -16.11 -18.45
C ASP A 553 -21.53 -14.57 -18.45
N GLY A 554 -20.63 -14.00 -19.26
CA GLY A 554 -20.79 -12.65 -19.83
C GLY A 554 -20.50 -11.43 -18.95
N ALA A 555 -20.24 -11.57 -17.65
CA ALA A 555 -19.91 -10.42 -16.79
C ALA A 555 -18.39 -10.22 -16.67
N PRO A 556 -17.81 -9.17 -17.29
CA PRO A 556 -16.40 -8.84 -17.11
C PRO A 556 -16.15 -8.48 -15.64
N ARG A 557 -15.32 -9.28 -14.95
CA ARG A 557 -15.06 -9.10 -13.52
C ARG A 557 -14.00 -8.04 -13.30
N ASP A 558 -14.35 -7.03 -12.54
CA ASP A 558 -13.39 -6.03 -12.12
C ASP A 558 -12.31 -6.68 -11.25
N PRO A 559 -11.02 -6.42 -11.51
CA PRO A 559 -9.92 -6.97 -10.71
C PRO A 559 -10.01 -6.57 -9.24
N GLU A 560 -10.54 -5.39 -8.90
CA GLU A 560 -10.78 -5.08 -7.49
C GLU A 560 -11.88 -5.93 -6.86
N ALA A 561 -12.93 -6.30 -7.61
CA ALA A 561 -13.95 -7.21 -7.09
C ALA A 561 -13.34 -8.59 -6.80
N LEU A 562 -12.40 -9.02 -7.65
CA LEU A 562 -11.58 -10.20 -7.41
C LEU A 562 -10.66 -10.02 -6.18
N THR A 563 -10.00 -8.86 -6.00
CA THR A 563 -9.23 -8.58 -4.76
C THR A 563 -10.13 -8.60 -3.54
N ALA A 564 -11.32 -8.01 -3.60
CA ALA A 564 -12.26 -7.97 -2.48
C ALA A 564 -12.76 -9.38 -2.10
N ALA A 565 -13.07 -10.21 -3.10
CA ALA A 565 -13.41 -11.61 -2.89
C ALA A 565 -12.24 -12.41 -2.28
N HIS A 566 -11.02 -12.17 -2.77
CA HIS A 566 -9.82 -12.79 -2.23
C HIS A 566 -9.52 -12.36 -0.78
N LEU A 567 -9.69 -11.07 -0.46
CA LEU A 567 -9.57 -10.56 0.91
C LEU A 567 -10.65 -11.14 1.84
N ALA A 568 -11.88 -11.30 1.35
CA ALA A 568 -12.94 -11.96 2.08
C ALA A 568 -12.61 -13.44 2.35
N TYR A 569 -12.08 -14.15 1.35
CA TYR A 569 -11.57 -15.52 1.49
C TYR A 569 -10.48 -15.61 2.55
N LEU A 570 -9.45 -14.76 2.47
CA LEU A 570 -8.37 -14.69 3.45
C LEU A 570 -8.89 -14.40 4.86
N ARG A 571 -9.85 -13.49 5.00
CA ARG A 571 -10.48 -13.18 6.29
C ARG A 571 -11.18 -14.41 6.88
N VAL A 572 -11.94 -15.16 6.08
CA VAL A 572 -12.60 -16.40 6.53
C VAL A 572 -11.56 -17.43 6.97
N VAL A 573 -10.48 -17.62 6.21
CA VAL A 573 -9.40 -18.56 6.57
C VAL A 573 -8.72 -18.14 7.87
N VAL A 574 -8.34 -16.88 8.04
CA VAL A 574 -7.67 -16.40 9.26
C VAL A 574 -8.57 -16.56 10.50
N LEU A 575 -9.87 -16.25 10.37
CA LEU A 575 -10.84 -16.45 11.44
C LEU A 575 -11.05 -17.93 11.76
N GLY A 576 -11.21 -18.77 10.74
CA GLY A 576 -11.42 -20.21 10.89
C GLY A 576 -10.21 -20.96 11.49
N LEU A 577 -8.99 -20.47 11.24
CA LEU A 577 -7.76 -20.99 11.86
C LEU A 577 -7.53 -20.48 13.30
N LEU A 578 -8.46 -19.70 13.86
CA LEU A 578 -8.43 -19.18 15.22
C LEU A 578 -7.21 -18.29 15.55
N LEU A 579 -6.52 -17.77 14.53
CA LEU A 579 -5.34 -16.91 14.68
C LEU A 579 -5.54 -15.59 15.46
N PRO A 580 -6.74 -14.96 15.47
CA PRO A 580 -6.99 -13.79 16.30
C PRO A 580 -7.02 -14.12 17.80
N HIS A 581 -7.25 -15.39 18.18
CA HIS A 581 -7.41 -15.80 19.57
C HIS A 581 -6.05 -16.04 20.23
N ALA A 582 -5.44 -14.98 20.77
CA ALA A 582 -4.10 -15.02 21.35
C ALA A 582 -3.90 -16.11 22.44
N GLY A 583 -4.94 -16.44 23.21
CA GLY A 583 -4.88 -17.50 24.23
C GLY A 583 -4.70 -18.89 23.63
N PHE A 584 -5.48 -19.21 22.59
CA PHE A 584 -5.36 -20.48 21.86
C PHE A 584 -4.01 -20.58 21.15
N VAL A 585 -3.62 -19.53 20.43
CA VAL A 585 -2.37 -19.50 19.67
C VAL A 585 -1.15 -19.67 20.58
N ARG A 586 -1.15 -19.04 21.75
CA ARG A 586 -0.07 -19.19 22.74
C ARG A 586 -0.01 -20.61 23.31
N ALA A 587 -1.15 -21.17 23.71
CA ALA A 587 -1.19 -22.55 24.22
C ALA A 587 -0.73 -23.57 23.17
N LEU A 588 -1.10 -23.37 21.90
CA LEU A 588 -0.64 -24.20 20.79
C LEU A 588 0.86 -24.03 20.56
N HIS A 589 1.39 -22.80 20.60
CA HIS A 589 2.82 -22.54 20.48
C HIS A 589 3.62 -23.26 21.58
N ASP A 590 3.19 -23.16 22.84
CA ASP A 590 3.81 -23.83 23.98
C ASP A 590 3.77 -25.37 23.82
N LEU A 591 2.65 -25.90 23.33
CA LEU A 591 2.52 -27.33 23.01
C LEU A 591 3.52 -27.76 21.94
N LEU A 592 3.65 -27.00 20.84
CA LEU A 592 4.59 -27.32 19.76
C LEU A 592 6.05 -27.25 20.23
N GLN A 593 6.39 -26.29 21.09
CA GLN A 593 7.71 -26.22 21.72
C GLN A 593 7.98 -27.43 22.62
N ALA A 594 6.99 -27.84 23.42
CA ALA A 594 7.11 -29.02 24.27
C ALA A 594 7.29 -30.31 23.44
N VAL A 595 6.61 -30.42 22.30
CA VAL A 595 6.77 -31.53 21.36
C VAL A 595 8.18 -31.58 20.78
N ASP A 596 8.73 -30.44 20.36
CA ASP A 596 10.11 -30.36 19.86
C ASP A 596 11.14 -30.71 20.95
N ALA A 597 10.92 -30.22 22.17
CA ALA A 597 11.77 -30.54 23.32
C ALA A 597 11.73 -32.04 23.65
N LEU A 598 10.54 -32.66 23.61
CA LEU A 598 10.37 -34.09 23.80
C LEU A 598 11.08 -34.89 22.72
N ALA A 599 10.89 -34.55 21.45
CA ALA A 599 11.53 -35.25 20.33
C ALA A 599 13.07 -35.15 20.39
N ALA A 600 13.59 -33.97 20.73
CA ALA A 600 15.02 -33.77 20.91
C ALA A 600 15.58 -34.51 22.12
N GLY A 601 14.83 -34.54 23.24
CA GLY A 601 15.21 -35.26 24.46
C GLY A 601 15.28 -36.77 24.24
N VAL A 602 14.22 -37.36 23.67
CA VAL A 602 14.17 -38.80 23.34
C VAL A 602 15.29 -39.18 22.36
N GLY A 603 15.53 -38.36 21.34
CA GLY A 603 16.59 -38.59 20.35
C GLY A 603 18.03 -38.40 20.86
N ARG A 604 18.24 -37.72 22.00
CA ARG A 604 19.55 -37.64 22.69
C ARG A 604 19.77 -38.82 23.61
N LEU A 605 18.79 -39.11 24.47
CA LEU A 605 18.82 -40.26 25.39
C LEU A 605 19.12 -41.57 24.67
N TRP A 606 18.58 -41.75 23.46
CA TRP A 606 18.84 -42.97 22.68
C TRP A 606 20.23 -43.03 22.03
N ARG A 607 20.86 -41.88 21.77
CA ARG A 607 22.21 -41.81 21.19
C ARG A 607 23.32 -41.91 22.22
N GLU A 608 23.07 -41.45 23.44
CA GLU A 608 24.04 -41.46 24.53
C GLU A 608 24.04 -42.81 25.27
N ASP A 609 22.89 -43.49 25.41
CA ASP A 609 22.80 -44.64 26.31
C ASP A 609 22.62 -45.99 25.59
N GLY A 610 23.76 -46.63 25.34
CA GLY A 610 23.92 -48.06 25.59
C GLY A 610 23.95 -48.39 27.10
N GLU A 611 24.20 -47.41 27.97
CA GLU A 611 24.23 -47.55 29.43
C GLU A 611 23.72 -46.26 30.10
N GLU A 612 22.71 -46.37 31.00
CA GLU A 612 22.32 -45.38 32.04
C GLU A 612 21.26 -44.27 31.78
N VAL A 613 20.01 -44.69 31.49
CA VAL A 613 18.82 -43.82 31.63
C VAL A 613 18.28 -43.84 33.07
N GLU A 614 18.78 -42.99 33.97
CA GLU A 614 18.13 -42.75 35.28
C GLU A 614 17.75 -41.28 35.59
N LEU A 615 18.19 -40.29 34.79
CA LEU A 615 18.14 -38.88 35.25
C LEU A 615 17.08 -37.94 34.63
N VAL A 616 16.21 -38.37 33.71
CA VAL A 616 15.34 -37.42 32.96
C VAL A 616 13.83 -37.54 33.26
N VAL A 617 13.41 -38.30 34.27
CA VAL A 617 11.98 -38.40 34.66
C VAL A 617 11.53 -37.28 35.63
N ARG A 618 12.32 -36.21 35.79
CA ARG A 618 11.95 -35.03 36.59
C ARG A 618 11.62 -33.82 35.72
#